data_AF-A0A8C2HD57-F1
#
_entry.id   AF-A0A8C2HD57-F1
#
_cell.length_a   1.000
_cell.length_b   1.000
_cell.length_c   1.000
_cell.angle_alpha   90.00
_cell.angle_beta   90.00
_cell.angle_gamma   90.00
#
_symmetry.space_group_name_H-M   'P 1'
#
loop_
_entity.id
_entity.type
_entity.pdbx_description
1 polymer ?
#
loop_
_entity_poly.entity_id
_entity_poly.type
_entity_poly.pdbx_seq_one_letter_code
_entity_poly.pdbx_strand_id
1 'polypeptide(L)'
;MLMEKHGFVEENQPWAPHSAHPGGFCCSLQKDKTTDTAQVFRYTCRVLKCKYRLCVYSVYYIDLIVDSAVLKKDGAKTGVEDEKATDTDIPVVICASEERIGAAIATINSVYSNSRASVFFYIVTLRDAIKKIREYIEKTKLRKIKYKILEFNPMVLKGKVNPDSSRPELLHPLNFVRFYLPLLDIENHERIVYLDDDVIVQGDIQELYNIKLKAGHAAAFASDCDLPPTHEMVRSVGMQTTYMGFLDYRKEEVRELGINPSDCSFNPGVFVADIGEWKRQKITKQLEKWMAKNVRENLYSSAMAGGVATPPMLIVFHDKYTTIDPMWHVRHLGWSPDTRYPRSFLKDARLLHWNGRFKPWNYPCVHLDIWEKWFIPDPIGKFTLVRP
;
A
#
# COMPACT_ATOMS: atom_id res chain seq x y z
N MET A 1 58.46 36.05 -0.88
CA MET A 1 58.34 34.66 -1.38
C MET A 1 56.92 34.52 -1.95
N LEU A 2 56.61 35.26 -3.02
CA LEU A 2 56.59 34.81 -4.43
C LEU A 2 55.66 33.59 -4.59
N MET A 3 54.35 33.76 -4.88
CA MET A 3 53.73 34.08 -6.18
C MET A 3 54.27 33.22 -7.32
N GLU A 4 53.42 32.38 -7.93
CA GLU A 4 53.20 32.43 -9.38
C GLU A 4 51.95 31.66 -9.85
N LYS A 5 51.37 32.20 -10.92
CA LYS A 5 50.16 31.82 -11.66
C LYS A 5 50.53 30.98 -12.89
N HIS A 6 49.49 30.50 -13.56
CA HIS A 6 49.39 29.99 -14.94
C HIS A 6 49.59 28.46 -15.08
N GLY A 7 48.83 27.73 -15.89
CA GLY A 7 47.83 28.11 -16.88
C GLY A 7 47.06 26.89 -17.39
N PHE A 8 46.02 27.16 -18.18
CA PHE A 8 45.37 26.19 -19.05
C PHE A 8 46.39 25.62 -20.06
N VAL A 9 46.40 24.30 -20.22
CA VAL A 9 46.92 23.62 -21.42
C VAL A 9 45.93 22.50 -21.76
N GLU A 10 45.19 22.70 -22.85
CA GLU A 10 44.66 21.60 -23.67
C GLU A 10 45.86 20.94 -24.34
N GLU A 11 46.02 19.63 -24.21
CA GLU A 11 46.64 18.85 -25.29
C GLU A 11 46.20 17.39 -25.28
N ASN A 12 45.86 16.95 -26.48
CA ASN A 12 45.43 15.62 -26.88
C ASN A 12 46.60 14.63 -26.88
N GLN A 13 46.27 13.33 -26.93
CA GLN A 13 47.10 12.17 -27.34
C GLN A 13 47.63 11.24 -26.22
N PRO A 14 47.81 9.92 -26.52
CA PRO A 14 47.22 8.84 -25.72
C PRO A 14 48.21 8.12 -24.81
N TRP A 15 47.71 7.63 -23.67
CA TRP A 15 48.48 6.85 -22.71
C TRP A 15 48.71 5.42 -23.21
N ALA A 16 49.98 5.06 -23.41
CA ALA A 16 50.47 3.69 -23.47
C ALA A 16 50.48 3.04 -22.06
N PRO A 17 50.34 1.70 -21.93
CA PRO A 17 50.18 1.06 -20.64
C PRO A 17 51.54 0.72 -20.00
N HIS A 18 51.78 1.17 -18.77
CA HIS A 18 52.86 0.66 -17.93
C HIS A 18 52.31 -0.26 -16.82
N SER A 19 52.90 -1.47 -16.77
CA SER A 19 52.90 -2.48 -15.69
C SER A 19 51.57 -3.03 -15.17
N ALA A 20 51.25 -4.26 -15.62
CA ALA A 20 50.18 -5.09 -15.10
C ALA A 20 50.61 -5.87 -13.84
N HIS A 21 49.88 -5.70 -12.73
CA HIS A 21 49.82 -6.70 -11.65
C HIS A 21 48.69 -7.71 -11.95
N PRO A 22 48.87 -9.01 -11.65
CA PRO A 22 47.89 -10.03 -12.02
C PRO A 22 46.73 -10.03 -11.02
N GLY A 23 45.57 -9.51 -11.43
CA GLY A 23 44.34 -9.55 -10.63
C GLY A 23 43.37 -8.36 -10.75
N GLY A 24 43.59 -7.43 -11.68
CA GLY A 24 42.73 -6.25 -11.84
C GLY A 24 41.57 -6.46 -12.82
N PHE A 25 40.35 -6.12 -12.40
CA PHE A 25 39.21 -5.91 -13.30
C PHE A 25 39.37 -4.58 -14.05
N CYS A 26 39.31 -4.57 -15.38
CA CYS A 26 39.16 -3.34 -16.15
C CYS A 26 37.66 -3.02 -16.31
N CYS A 27 37.15 -2.06 -15.54
CA CYS A 27 35.87 -1.42 -15.83
C CYS A 27 36.15 -0.01 -16.38
N SER A 28 35.66 0.29 -17.58
CA SER A 28 35.69 1.66 -18.13
C SER A 28 34.34 2.35 -17.87
N LEU A 29 34.37 3.51 -17.21
CA LEU A 29 33.21 4.41 -17.15
C LEU A 29 33.13 5.18 -18.48
N GLN A 30 32.05 5.02 -19.23
CA GLN A 30 31.73 5.91 -20.35
C GLN A 30 30.61 6.86 -19.93
N LYS A 31 30.88 8.16 -20.04
CA LYS A 31 29.92 9.24 -19.80
C LYS A 31 29.16 9.47 -21.11
N ASP A 32 27.89 9.10 -21.16
CA ASP A 32 27.07 9.33 -22.36
C ASP A 32 26.66 10.82 -22.39
N LYS A 33 27.07 11.56 -23.43
CA LYS A 33 26.83 13.01 -23.58
C LYS A 33 25.61 13.30 -24.46
N THR A 34 24.50 12.60 -24.26
CA THR A 34 23.28 12.80 -25.06
C THR A 34 22.03 12.72 -24.19
N THR A 35 21.78 13.78 -23.42
CA THR A 35 20.48 14.43 -23.11
C THR A 35 20.54 15.13 -21.75
N ASP A 36 20.22 16.42 -21.72
CA ASP A 36 20.06 17.23 -20.51
C ASP A 36 18.77 16.81 -19.79
N THR A 37 18.84 15.72 -19.03
CA THR A 37 18.10 15.41 -17.79
C THR A 37 18.24 13.90 -17.53
N ALA A 38 18.82 13.57 -16.36
CA ALA A 38 19.20 12.24 -15.87
C ALA A 38 20.57 11.70 -16.34
N GLN A 39 21.52 11.62 -15.41
CA GLN A 39 22.79 10.91 -15.60
C GLN A 39 22.53 9.40 -15.63
N VAL A 40 22.62 8.78 -16.81
CA VAL A 40 22.62 7.32 -16.97
C VAL A 40 24.06 6.85 -17.08
N PHE A 41 24.52 6.05 -16.11
CA PHE A 41 25.80 5.34 -16.22
C PHE A 41 25.56 3.93 -16.76
N ARG A 42 26.14 3.60 -17.91
CA ARG A 42 26.18 2.21 -18.42
C ARG A 42 27.49 1.56 -17.99
N TYR A 43 27.40 0.41 -17.32
CA TYR A 43 28.55 -0.46 -17.07
C TYR A 43 28.57 -1.59 -18.10
N THR A 44 29.66 -1.68 -18.86
CA THR A 44 29.93 -2.80 -19.78
C THR A 44 31.07 -3.64 -19.21
N CYS A 45 30.76 -4.80 -18.63
CA CYS A 45 31.78 -5.78 -18.22
C CYS A 45 31.92 -6.85 -19.31
N ARG A 46 33.13 -7.00 -19.89
CA ARG A 46 33.48 -8.18 -20.69
C ARG A 46 34.05 -9.27 -19.78
N VAL A 47 33.48 -10.47 -19.86
CA VAL A 47 33.94 -11.65 -19.11
C VAL A 47 35.14 -12.28 -19.83
N LEU A 48 36.30 -12.32 -19.18
CA LEU A 48 37.37 -13.27 -19.54
C LEU A 48 37.18 -14.54 -18.71
N LYS A 49 37.20 -15.70 -19.39
CA LYS A 49 36.85 -17.04 -18.91
C LYS A 49 37.30 -17.36 -17.47
N CYS A 50 36.38 -17.82 -16.63
CA CYS A 50 36.66 -18.37 -15.31
C CYS A 50 36.79 -19.91 -15.38
N LYS A 51 37.94 -20.45 -14.94
CA LYS A 51 38.13 -21.87 -14.63
C LYS A 51 38.20 -22.01 -13.10
N TYR A 52 37.20 -22.69 -12.54
CA TYR A 52 37.09 -23.24 -11.19
C TYR A 52 36.88 -22.30 -9.97
N ARG A 53 35.76 -22.61 -9.30
CA ARG A 53 35.40 -22.51 -7.86
C ARG A 53 35.04 -21.16 -7.24
N LEU A 54 33.75 -21.10 -6.85
CA LEU A 54 33.08 -20.28 -5.83
C LEU A 54 33.22 -18.74 -5.95
N CYS A 55 32.24 -18.12 -6.61
CA CYS A 55 31.86 -16.74 -6.32
C CYS A 55 30.81 -16.72 -5.21
N VAL A 56 31.20 -16.29 -4.01
CA VAL A 56 30.26 -15.83 -2.98
C VAL A 56 29.79 -14.44 -3.40
N TYR A 57 28.56 -14.33 -3.87
CA TYR A 57 27.96 -13.02 -4.19
C TYR A 57 27.54 -12.33 -2.89
N SER A 58 28.07 -11.14 -2.64
CA SER A 58 27.68 -10.27 -1.53
C SER A 58 26.27 -9.71 -1.79
N VAL A 59 25.31 -10.05 -0.91
CA VAL A 59 23.86 -9.74 -1.03
C VAL A 59 23.50 -8.40 -0.37
N TYR A 60 24.38 -7.39 -0.46
CA TYR A 60 24.18 -6.11 0.26
C TYR A 60 23.75 -4.91 -0.61
N TYR A 61 23.55 -5.07 -1.92
CA TYR A 61 23.30 -3.95 -2.83
C TYR A 61 21.88 -3.85 -3.45
N ILE A 62 20.97 -4.77 -3.12
CA ILE A 62 19.62 -4.80 -3.72
C ILE A 62 18.60 -4.03 -2.87
N ASP A 63 18.79 -3.94 -1.55
CA ASP A 63 17.76 -3.36 -0.66
C ASP A 63 17.66 -1.82 -0.77
N LEU A 64 18.78 -1.13 -0.96
CA LEU A 64 18.81 0.34 -1.13
C LEU A 64 18.10 0.84 -2.41
N ILE A 65 18.04 0.02 -3.47
CA ILE A 65 17.42 0.42 -4.74
C ILE A 65 15.89 0.36 -4.62
N VAL A 66 15.33 -0.60 -3.87
CA VAL A 66 13.89 -0.77 -3.72
C VAL A 66 13.28 0.38 -2.90
N ASP A 67 13.91 0.78 -1.81
CA ASP A 67 13.46 1.92 -0.98
C ASP A 67 13.36 3.21 -1.80
N SER A 68 14.37 3.49 -2.64
CA SER A 68 14.38 4.65 -3.53
C SER A 68 13.38 4.58 -4.70
N ALA A 69 12.86 3.39 -5.00
CA ALA A 69 11.93 3.17 -6.11
C ALA A 69 10.46 3.33 -5.70
N VAL A 70 10.11 3.09 -4.43
CA VAL A 70 8.73 3.22 -3.92
C VAL A 70 8.34 4.69 -3.74
N LEU A 71 9.28 5.53 -3.32
CA LEU A 71 9.07 6.96 -3.08
C LEU A 71 10.01 7.77 -3.96
N LYS A 72 9.48 8.73 -4.73
CA LYS A 72 10.33 9.76 -5.32
C LYS A 72 10.70 10.78 -4.26
N LYS A 73 11.99 10.89 -3.92
CA LYS A 73 12.54 12.08 -3.26
C LYS A 73 12.73 13.19 -4.28
N ASP A 74 11.65 13.70 -4.86
CA ASP A 74 11.73 14.95 -5.59
C ASP A 74 11.66 16.09 -4.56
N GLY A 75 12.76 16.81 -4.39
CA GLY A 75 12.86 18.06 -3.62
C GLY A 75 12.06 19.21 -4.24
N ALA A 76 10.79 18.96 -4.58
CA ALA A 76 9.82 20.03 -4.69
C ALA A 76 9.68 20.60 -3.28
N LYS A 77 10.28 21.76 -3.03
CA LYS A 77 9.93 22.61 -1.90
C LYS A 77 8.45 22.97 -2.04
N THR A 78 7.56 22.08 -1.62
CA THR A 78 6.19 22.44 -1.26
C THR A 78 6.35 23.30 -0.02
N GLY A 79 6.09 24.61 -0.13
CA GLY A 79 6.37 25.63 0.88
C GLY A 79 5.54 25.53 2.17
N VAL A 80 5.28 24.32 2.66
CA VAL A 80 4.67 24.02 3.95
C VAL A 80 5.52 22.89 4.53
N GLU A 81 6.18 23.12 5.65
CA GLU A 81 6.90 22.07 6.36
C GLU A 81 5.90 20.97 6.72
N ASP A 82 6.14 19.73 6.26
CA ASP A 82 5.32 18.58 6.67
C ASP A 82 5.38 18.47 8.19
N GLU A 83 4.22 18.37 8.84
CA GLU A 83 4.18 18.18 10.30
C GLU A 83 4.97 16.93 10.67
N LYS A 84 5.82 17.03 11.69
CA LYS A 84 6.59 15.88 12.16
C LYS A 84 5.73 15.03 13.10
N ALA A 85 5.57 13.76 12.74
CA ALA A 85 5.01 12.74 13.61
C ALA A 85 5.77 12.64 14.94
N THR A 86 5.04 12.50 16.04
CA THR A 86 5.60 12.19 17.37
C THR A 86 5.32 10.73 17.73
N ASP A 87 6.17 10.13 18.55
CA ASP A 87 6.01 8.73 19.01
C ASP A 87 4.69 8.49 19.80
N THR A 88 4.02 9.55 20.24
CA THR A 88 2.74 9.49 20.95
C THR A 88 1.52 9.55 20.05
N ASP A 89 1.69 9.90 18.77
CA ASP A 89 0.59 9.95 17.81
C ASP A 89 0.20 8.52 17.40
N ILE A 90 -1.09 8.32 17.09
CA ILE A 90 -1.57 7.09 16.46
C ILE A 90 -1.44 7.25 14.95
N PRO A 91 -0.56 6.49 14.29
CA PRO A 91 -0.37 6.56 12.85
C PRO A 91 -1.47 5.80 12.09
N VAL A 92 -2.19 6.53 11.25
CA VAL A 92 -3.25 5.99 10.39
C VAL A 92 -2.86 6.21 8.93
N VAL A 93 -2.73 5.12 8.18
CA VAL A 93 -2.41 5.13 6.74
C VAL A 93 -3.69 5.00 5.94
N ILE A 94 -3.97 5.96 5.06
CA ILE A 94 -5.13 5.98 4.17
C ILE A 94 -4.66 6.28 2.75
N CYS A 95 -5.17 5.55 1.76
CA CYS A 95 -4.94 5.87 0.37
C CYS A 95 -6.01 6.84 -0.14
N ALA A 96 -5.61 7.84 -0.93
CA ALA A 96 -6.54 8.80 -1.55
C ALA A 96 -6.23 8.93 -3.04
N SER A 97 -7.07 8.36 -3.90
CA SER A 97 -7.01 8.64 -5.34
C SER A 97 -7.71 9.96 -5.68
N GLU A 98 -7.44 10.54 -6.84
CA GLU A 98 -8.07 11.79 -7.26
C GLU A 98 -9.60 11.67 -7.28
N GLU A 99 -10.10 10.58 -7.87
CA GLU A 99 -11.52 10.34 -8.10
C GLU A 99 -12.26 9.92 -6.83
N ARG A 100 -11.55 9.54 -5.77
CA ARG A 100 -12.12 9.13 -4.47
C ARG A 100 -11.67 10.00 -3.30
N ILE A 101 -11.12 11.17 -3.58
CA ILE A 101 -10.62 12.10 -2.57
C ILE A 101 -11.67 12.42 -1.49
N GLY A 102 -12.93 12.66 -1.87
CA GLY A 102 -14.00 12.91 -0.91
C GLY A 102 -14.34 11.71 -0.03
N ALA A 103 -14.05 10.49 -0.49
CA ALA A 103 -14.21 9.28 0.31
C ALA A 103 -13.11 9.15 1.36
N ALA A 104 -11.85 9.36 0.96
CA ALA A 104 -10.73 9.43 1.90
C ALA A 104 -10.93 10.52 2.95
N ILE A 105 -11.44 11.70 2.57
CA ILE A 105 -11.75 12.79 3.50
C ILE A 105 -12.87 12.42 4.47
N ALA A 106 -13.93 11.72 4.02
CA ALA A 106 -14.97 11.22 4.93
C ALA A 106 -14.41 10.23 5.96
N THR A 107 -13.54 9.32 5.50
CA THR A 107 -12.81 8.37 6.37
C THR A 107 -11.97 9.12 7.40
N ILE A 108 -11.10 10.05 6.96
CA ILE A 108 -10.25 10.88 7.83
C ILE A 108 -11.10 11.65 8.86
N ASN A 109 -12.20 12.26 8.42
CA ASN A 109 -13.09 13.01 9.31
C ASN A 109 -13.73 12.11 10.37
N SER A 110 -14.12 10.88 10.01
CA SER A 110 -14.66 9.91 10.97
C SER A 110 -13.64 9.47 12.01
N VAL A 111 -12.39 9.21 11.60
CA VAL A 111 -11.29 8.87 12.52
C VAL A 111 -11.01 10.06 13.44
N TYR A 112 -10.74 11.24 12.87
CA TYR A 112 -10.36 12.43 13.62
C TYR A 112 -11.42 12.84 14.65
N SER A 113 -12.70 12.75 14.28
CA SER A 113 -13.78 13.19 15.17
C SER A 113 -14.13 12.21 16.28
N ASN A 114 -13.84 10.91 16.11
CA ASN A 114 -14.16 9.87 17.09
C ASN A 114 -12.95 9.42 17.93
N SER A 115 -11.75 9.90 17.61
CA SER A 115 -10.53 9.55 18.36
C SER A 115 -10.33 10.49 19.54
N ARG A 116 -9.95 9.93 20.70
CA ARG A 116 -9.56 10.72 21.88
C ARG A 116 -8.06 11.00 21.92
N ALA A 117 -7.28 10.07 21.37
CA ALA A 117 -5.85 10.21 21.23
C ALA A 117 -5.50 11.11 20.04
N SER A 118 -4.27 11.64 20.05
CA SER A 118 -3.71 12.35 18.90
C SER A 118 -3.49 11.38 17.75
N VAL A 119 -3.93 11.73 16.55
CA VAL A 119 -3.83 10.90 15.34
C VAL A 119 -2.96 11.61 14.33
N PHE A 120 -2.04 10.87 13.71
CA PHE A 120 -1.22 11.34 12.60
C PHE A 120 -1.60 10.58 11.32
N PHE A 121 -2.05 11.30 10.30
CA PHE A 121 -2.49 10.69 9.04
C PHE A 121 -1.37 10.63 8.01
N TYR A 122 -1.04 9.43 7.55
CA TYR A 122 -0.21 9.23 6.36
C TYR A 122 -1.14 9.02 5.16
N ILE A 123 -1.28 10.07 4.34
CA ILE A 123 -2.16 10.06 3.18
C ILE A 123 -1.35 9.68 1.95
N VAL A 124 -1.52 8.47 1.45
CA VAL A 124 -0.76 7.95 0.30
C VAL A 124 -1.55 8.19 -0.99
N THR A 125 -0.91 8.81 -1.97
CA THR A 125 -1.57 9.25 -3.21
C THR A 125 -0.63 9.20 -4.40
N LEU A 126 -1.18 9.38 -5.60
CA LEU A 126 -0.42 9.71 -6.81
C LEU A 126 -0.13 11.22 -6.90
N ARG A 127 0.89 11.58 -7.69
CA ARG A 127 1.46 12.94 -7.79
C ARG A 127 0.45 14.02 -8.15
N ASP A 128 -0.48 13.70 -9.03
CA ASP A 128 -1.55 14.58 -9.56
C ASP A 128 -2.63 14.93 -8.53
N ALA A 129 -2.82 14.08 -7.51
CA ALA A 129 -3.79 14.29 -6.45
C ALA A 129 -3.24 15.06 -5.23
N ILE A 130 -1.92 15.17 -5.05
CA ILE A 130 -1.28 15.82 -3.88
C ILE A 130 -1.84 17.22 -3.63
N LYS A 131 -1.84 18.08 -4.66
CA LYS A 131 -2.31 19.47 -4.51
C LYS A 131 -3.79 19.53 -4.13
N LYS A 132 -4.62 18.65 -4.70
CA LYS A 132 -6.07 18.61 -4.47
C LYS A 132 -6.38 18.17 -3.04
N ILE A 133 -5.69 17.15 -2.54
CA ILE A 133 -5.78 16.67 -1.15
C ILE A 133 -5.44 17.79 -0.17
N ARG A 134 -4.31 18.47 -0.40
CA ARG A 134 -3.88 19.59 0.46
C ARG A 134 -4.92 20.71 0.48
N GLU A 135 -5.37 21.16 -0.69
CA GLU A 135 -6.39 22.22 -0.77
C GLU A 135 -7.72 21.82 -0.10
N TYR A 136 -8.13 20.56 -0.22
CA TYR A 136 -9.34 20.05 0.44
C TYR A 136 -9.21 20.15 1.96
N ILE A 137 -8.10 19.66 2.53
CA ILE A 137 -7.87 19.70 3.98
C ILE A 137 -7.82 21.16 4.47
N GLU A 138 -7.06 22.02 3.81
CA GLU A 138 -6.86 23.43 4.20
C GLU A 138 -8.17 24.25 4.15
N LYS A 139 -9.04 23.99 3.17
CA LYS A 139 -10.30 24.73 2.96
C LYS A 139 -11.47 24.18 3.78
N THR A 140 -11.27 23.17 4.60
CA THR A 140 -12.35 22.54 5.40
C THR A 140 -12.06 22.58 6.89
N LYS A 141 -12.98 22.03 7.69
CA LYS A 141 -12.81 21.89 9.14
C LYS A 141 -11.61 20.99 9.52
N LEU A 142 -11.03 20.25 8.58
CA LEU A 142 -9.87 19.39 8.79
C LEU A 142 -8.53 20.12 8.73
N ARG A 143 -8.49 21.44 8.52
CA ARG A 143 -7.25 22.23 8.42
C ARG A 143 -6.27 22.13 9.62
N LYS A 144 -6.69 21.51 10.73
CA LYS A 144 -5.91 21.33 11.96
C LYS A 144 -5.52 19.87 12.25
N ILE A 145 -5.83 18.93 11.36
CA ILE A 145 -5.37 17.55 11.54
C ILE A 145 -3.86 17.48 11.34
N LYS A 146 -3.21 16.51 12.00
CA LYS A 146 -1.80 16.20 11.74
C LYS A 146 -1.69 15.22 10.59
N TYR A 147 -0.95 15.57 9.54
CA TYR A 147 -0.83 14.69 8.39
C TYR A 147 0.46 14.89 7.59
N LYS A 148 0.83 13.85 6.84
CA LYS A 148 1.86 13.86 5.80
C LYS A 148 1.30 13.22 4.54
N ILE A 149 1.46 13.87 3.40
CA ILE A 149 1.08 13.31 2.10
C ILE A 149 2.29 12.59 1.51
N LEU A 150 2.13 11.31 1.16
CA LEU A 150 3.18 10.48 0.58
C LEU A 150 2.86 10.17 -0.90
N GLU A 151 3.80 10.47 -1.81
CA GLU A 151 3.70 10.09 -3.22
C GLU A 151 4.06 8.61 -3.38
N PHE A 152 3.12 7.80 -3.89
CA PHE A 152 3.38 6.42 -4.28
C PHE A 152 3.83 6.37 -5.75
N ASN A 153 5.00 5.77 -6.01
CA ASN A 153 5.49 5.55 -7.36
C ASN A 153 4.92 4.25 -7.96
N PRO A 154 3.98 4.30 -8.93
CA PRO A 154 3.38 3.10 -9.50
C PRO A 154 4.37 2.22 -10.30
N MET A 155 5.56 2.74 -10.63
CA MET A 155 6.59 1.98 -11.35
C MET A 155 7.05 0.72 -10.61
N VAL A 156 6.89 0.67 -9.28
CA VAL A 156 7.22 -0.53 -8.51
C VAL A 156 6.36 -1.73 -8.88
N LEU A 157 5.20 -1.51 -9.50
CA LEU A 157 4.26 -2.55 -9.95
C LEU A 157 4.59 -3.08 -11.36
N LYS A 158 5.53 -2.47 -12.09
CA LYS A 158 5.88 -2.87 -13.46
C LYS A 158 6.30 -4.34 -13.51
N GLY A 159 5.61 -5.13 -14.33
CA GLY A 159 5.84 -6.57 -14.48
C GLY A 159 5.35 -7.44 -13.31
N LYS A 160 4.64 -6.85 -12.34
CA LYS A 160 4.08 -7.55 -11.16
C LYS A 160 2.54 -7.57 -11.16
N VAL A 161 1.90 -6.79 -12.02
CA VAL A 161 0.44 -6.74 -12.16
C VAL A 161 0.09 -6.97 -13.62
N ASN A 162 -0.85 -7.88 -13.88
CA ASN A 162 -1.39 -8.09 -15.23
C ASN A 162 -2.34 -6.93 -15.56
N PRO A 163 -2.13 -6.20 -16.69
CA PRO A 163 -3.00 -5.09 -17.07
C PRO A 163 -4.41 -5.55 -17.48
N ASP A 164 -4.58 -6.81 -17.89
CA ASP A 164 -5.86 -7.34 -18.33
C ASP A 164 -6.67 -7.82 -17.12
N SER A 165 -7.79 -7.14 -16.85
CA SER A 165 -8.67 -7.43 -15.72
C SER A 165 -10.13 -7.21 -16.10
N SER A 166 -10.99 -8.16 -15.71
CA SER A 166 -12.45 -8.01 -15.75
C SER A 166 -12.99 -6.94 -14.79
N ARG A 167 -12.15 -6.49 -13.85
CA ARG A 167 -12.44 -5.46 -12.85
C ARG A 167 -11.31 -4.43 -12.80
N PRO A 168 -11.20 -3.53 -13.79
CA PRO A 168 -10.08 -2.59 -13.91
C PRO A 168 -9.90 -1.69 -12.68
N GLU A 169 -10.99 -1.38 -11.95
CA GLU A 169 -10.96 -0.58 -10.73
C GLU A 169 -10.11 -1.22 -9.62
N LEU A 170 -9.99 -2.54 -9.62
CA LEU A 170 -9.17 -3.26 -8.64
C LEU A 170 -7.69 -3.26 -8.99
N LEU A 171 -7.31 -2.81 -10.20
CA LEU A 171 -5.91 -2.64 -10.61
C LEU A 171 -5.34 -1.27 -10.25
N HIS A 172 -6.12 -0.38 -9.63
CA HIS A 172 -5.64 0.95 -9.26
C HIS A 172 -4.35 0.83 -8.41
N PRO A 173 -3.26 1.55 -8.74
CA PRO A 173 -1.95 1.38 -8.08
C PRO A 173 -2.01 1.50 -6.55
N LEU A 174 -2.87 2.37 -6.03
CA LEU A 174 -3.02 2.57 -4.59
C LEU A 174 -3.55 1.33 -3.85
N ASN A 175 -4.21 0.38 -4.52
CA ASN A 175 -4.63 -0.87 -3.89
C ASN A 175 -3.43 -1.71 -3.41
N PHE A 176 -2.26 -1.53 -4.03
CA PHE A 176 -1.03 -2.25 -3.70
C PHE A 176 -0.17 -1.55 -2.65
N VAL A 177 -0.47 -0.31 -2.25
CA VAL A 177 0.28 0.44 -1.21
C VAL A 177 0.42 -0.38 0.07
N ARG A 178 -0.62 -1.16 0.42
CA ARG A 178 -0.64 -2.04 1.60
C ARG A 178 0.50 -3.07 1.62
N PHE A 179 1.15 -3.34 0.49
CA PHE A 179 2.31 -4.26 0.41
C PHE A 179 3.62 -3.55 0.73
N TYR A 180 3.66 -2.24 0.51
CA TYR A 180 4.85 -1.39 0.55
C TYR A 180 4.92 -0.55 1.83
N LEU A 181 4.04 -0.77 2.80
CA LEU A 181 3.99 0.00 4.06
C LEU A 181 5.36 0.21 4.73
N PRO A 182 6.24 -0.81 4.84
CA PRO A 182 7.54 -0.60 5.49
C PRO A 182 8.54 0.25 4.70
N LEU A 183 8.25 0.48 3.41
CA LEU A 183 9.06 1.23 2.45
C LEU A 183 8.49 2.64 2.23
N LEU A 184 7.35 2.95 2.86
CA LEU A 184 6.83 4.31 2.96
C LEU A 184 7.61 5.10 4.00
N ASP A 185 7.67 6.42 3.81
CA ASP A 185 8.35 7.36 4.71
C ASP A 185 7.45 7.68 5.92
N ILE A 186 7.20 6.62 6.71
CA ILE A 186 6.47 6.57 7.97
C ILE A 186 7.51 6.55 9.10
N GLU A 187 8.39 7.55 9.10
CA GLU A 187 9.38 7.72 10.16
C GLU A 187 8.69 7.88 11.52
N ASN A 188 9.31 7.35 12.58
CA ASN A 188 8.89 7.38 13.99
C ASN A 188 7.78 6.39 14.42
N HIS A 189 7.22 5.59 13.50
CA HIS A 189 6.17 4.64 13.86
C HIS A 189 6.51 3.20 13.48
N GLU A 190 6.72 2.35 14.49
CA GLU A 190 6.92 0.91 14.30
C GLU A 190 5.61 0.12 14.16
N ARG A 191 4.47 0.75 14.44
CA ARG A 191 3.14 0.16 14.29
C ARG A 191 2.21 1.15 13.62
N ILE A 192 1.34 0.67 12.73
CA ILE A 192 0.34 1.50 12.05
C ILE A 192 -1.05 0.86 12.03
N VAL A 193 -2.08 1.70 11.85
CA VAL A 193 -3.41 1.26 11.41
C VAL A 193 -3.55 1.60 9.93
N TYR A 194 -3.89 0.63 9.09
CA TYR A 194 -4.22 0.83 7.69
C TYR A 194 -5.73 0.79 7.49
N LEU A 195 -6.28 1.74 6.73
CA LEU A 195 -7.70 1.84 6.40
C LEU A 195 -7.89 2.08 4.89
N ASP A 196 -8.81 1.34 4.26
CA ASP A 196 -9.34 1.66 2.94
C ASP A 196 -10.20 2.95 3.00
N ASP A 197 -10.45 3.58 1.85
CA ASP A 197 -11.10 4.90 1.75
C ASP A 197 -12.64 4.86 1.79
N ASP A 198 -13.21 3.67 1.91
CA ASP A 198 -14.64 3.37 1.94
C ASP A 198 -15.09 2.85 3.32
N VAL A 199 -14.46 3.35 4.38
CA VAL A 199 -14.80 3.01 5.77
C VAL A 199 -15.27 4.23 6.56
N ILE A 200 -16.10 3.97 7.58
CA ILE A 200 -16.45 4.93 8.62
C ILE A 200 -16.05 4.35 9.96
N VAL A 201 -15.20 5.07 10.68
CA VAL A 201 -14.80 4.73 12.04
C VAL A 201 -15.74 5.42 13.02
N GLN A 202 -16.42 4.64 13.86
CA GLN A 202 -17.35 5.10 14.90
C GLN A 202 -16.75 4.95 16.32
N GLY A 203 -15.79 4.04 16.50
CA GLY A 203 -15.06 3.83 17.75
C GLY A 203 -13.81 4.71 17.88
N ASP A 204 -13.18 4.66 19.05
CA ASP A 204 -11.88 5.31 19.29
C ASP A 204 -10.77 4.46 18.68
N ILE A 205 -10.09 4.97 17.64
CA ILE A 205 -9.09 4.21 16.86
C ILE A 205 -7.94 3.67 17.72
N GLN A 206 -7.72 4.27 18.90
CA GLN A 206 -6.76 3.80 19.88
C GLN A 206 -7.03 2.36 20.35
N GLU A 207 -8.28 1.96 20.48
CA GLU A 207 -8.64 0.58 20.86
C GLU A 207 -8.14 -0.42 19.81
N LEU A 208 -8.30 -0.10 18.52
CA LEU A 208 -7.82 -0.92 17.41
C LEU A 208 -6.28 -0.95 17.38
N TYR A 209 -5.63 0.21 17.47
CA TYR A 209 -4.17 0.33 17.48
C TYR A 209 -3.49 -0.46 18.62
N ASN A 210 -4.14 -0.51 19.79
CA ASN A 210 -3.62 -1.16 20.99
C ASN A 210 -3.86 -2.69 21.04
N ILE A 211 -4.43 -3.29 20.01
CA ILE A 211 -4.56 -4.75 19.94
C ILE A 211 -3.18 -5.40 20.12
N LYS A 212 -3.14 -6.41 20.99
CA LYS A 212 -1.93 -7.18 21.25
C LYS A 212 -1.75 -8.22 20.15
N LEU A 213 -0.75 -8.02 19.30
CA LEU A 213 -0.37 -9.02 18.31
C LEU A 213 0.23 -10.24 19.00
N LYS A 214 -0.13 -11.44 18.54
CA LYS A 214 0.52 -12.68 18.98
C LYS A 214 1.99 -12.66 18.55
N ALA A 215 2.85 -13.35 19.32
CA ALA A 215 4.27 -13.41 19.03
C ALA A 215 4.54 -13.92 17.59
N GLY A 216 5.36 -13.18 16.84
CA GLY A 216 5.69 -13.50 15.45
C GLY A 216 4.62 -13.13 14.42
N HIS A 217 3.52 -12.49 14.82
CA HIS A 217 2.53 -11.99 13.87
C HIS A 217 2.82 -10.53 13.53
N ALA A 218 3.04 -10.23 12.25
CA ALA A 218 3.30 -8.88 11.78
C ALA A 218 2.04 -8.03 11.59
N ALA A 219 0.85 -8.63 11.64
CA ALA A 219 -0.40 -7.93 11.42
C ALA A 219 -1.59 -8.57 12.15
N ALA A 220 -2.64 -7.78 12.31
CA ALA A 220 -3.95 -8.25 12.73
C ALA A 220 -5.02 -7.94 11.68
N PHE A 221 -5.87 -8.90 11.38
CA PHE A 221 -6.98 -8.79 10.41
C PHE A 221 -8.27 -9.32 11.03
N ALA A 222 -9.43 -8.86 10.56
CA ALA A 222 -10.71 -9.47 10.90
C ALA A 222 -11.05 -10.59 9.89
N SER A 223 -11.50 -11.74 10.38
CA SER A 223 -11.94 -12.84 9.52
C SER A 223 -13.18 -12.45 8.72
N ASP A 224 -13.33 -13.02 7.52
CA ASP A 224 -14.55 -12.87 6.72
C ASP A 224 -15.67 -13.84 7.15
N CYS A 225 -15.36 -14.83 7.98
CA CYS A 225 -16.37 -15.77 8.49
C CYS A 225 -17.11 -15.29 9.74
N ASP A 226 -16.58 -14.28 10.44
CA ASP A 226 -17.13 -13.79 11.71
C ASP A 226 -18.33 -12.83 11.51
N LEU A 227 -19.05 -12.96 10.40
CA LEU A 227 -20.20 -12.13 10.09
C LEU A 227 -21.40 -12.50 10.96
N PRO A 228 -22.23 -11.51 11.35
CA PRO A 228 -23.46 -11.76 12.08
C PRO A 228 -24.34 -12.80 11.39
N PRO A 229 -25.04 -13.67 12.14
CA PRO A 229 -25.88 -14.73 11.58
C PRO A 229 -26.96 -14.23 10.61
N THR A 230 -27.38 -12.97 10.74
CA THR A 230 -28.39 -12.32 9.87
C THR A 230 -27.91 -12.13 8.42
N HIS A 231 -26.67 -12.48 8.10
CA HIS A 231 -26.07 -12.29 6.78
C HIS A 231 -26.15 -13.55 5.89
N GLU A 232 -27.30 -14.22 5.85
CA GLU A 232 -27.52 -15.40 4.98
C GLU A 232 -27.15 -15.13 3.52
N MET A 233 -27.36 -13.91 3.00
CA MET A 233 -26.98 -13.56 1.63
C MET A 233 -25.46 -13.61 1.38
N VAL A 234 -24.60 -13.22 2.33
CA VAL A 234 -23.13 -13.29 2.15
C VAL A 234 -22.63 -14.70 2.40
N ARG A 235 -23.22 -15.43 3.36
CA ARG A 235 -22.97 -16.87 3.52
C ARG A 235 -23.39 -17.67 2.29
N SER A 236 -24.45 -17.25 1.59
CA SER A 236 -24.90 -17.83 0.33
C SER A 236 -23.94 -17.56 -0.83
N VAL A 237 -23.08 -16.53 -0.74
CA VAL A 237 -21.95 -16.33 -1.67
C VAL A 237 -20.69 -17.06 -1.21
N GLY A 238 -20.81 -18.09 -0.35
CA GLY A 238 -19.79 -18.70 0.51
C GLY A 238 -18.42 -19.09 -0.08
N MET A 239 -18.24 -19.01 -1.40
CA MET A 239 -16.90 -18.98 -2.00
C MET A 239 -16.11 -17.74 -1.56
N GLN A 240 -16.74 -16.58 -1.36
CA GLN A 240 -16.01 -15.32 -1.22
C GLN A 240 -15.61 -14.95 0.22
N THR A 241 -15.94 -15.79 1.20
CA THR A 241 -15.50 -15.67 2.61
C THR A 241 -14.45 -16.72 2.95
N THR A 242 -14.09 -17.58 2.00
CA THR A 242 -13.12 -18.67 2.15
C THR A 242 -12.06 -18.59 1.08
N TYR A 243 -10.92 -19.27 1.27
CA TYR A 243 -9.83 -19.25 0.29
C TYR A 243 -10.25 -19.78 -1.09
N MET A 244 -11.29 -20.63 -1.17
CA MET A 244 -11.86 -21.12 -2.42
C MET A 244 -12.23 -20.00 -3.40
N GLY A 245 -12.70 -18.85 -2.92
CA GLY A 245 -13.12 -17.75 -3.78
C GLY A 245 -11.99 -16.85 -4.26
N PHE A 246 -10.76 -17.03 -3.78
CA PHE A 246 -9.61 -16.16 -4.07
C PHE A 246 -8.48 -16.85 -4.83
N LEU A 247 -8.37 -18.18 -4.74
CA LEU A 247 -7.27 -18.94 -5.32
C LEU A 247 -7.77 -19.99 -6.32
N ASP A 248 -7.05 -20.17 -7.42
CA ASP A 248 -7.39 -21.19 -8.42
C ASP A 248 -6.83 -22.57 -8.01
N TYR A 249 -7.59 -23.33 -7.24
CA TYR A 249 -7.23 -24.68 -6.78
C TYR A 249 -7.05 -25.73 -7.90
N ARG A 250 -7.33 -25.39 -9.15
CA ARG A 250 -6.98 -26.23 -10.31
C ARG A 250 -5.48 -26.18 -10.63
N LYS A 251 -4.76 -25.16 -10.12
CA LYS A 251 -3.32 -24.95 -10.32
C LYS A 251 -2.54 -25.75 -9.29
N GLU A 252 -1.50 -26.46 -9.74
CA GLU A 252 -0.65 -27.26 -8.85
C GLU A 252 -0.01 -26.41 -7.77
N GLU A 253 0.48 -25.23 -8.15
CA GLU A 253 1.16 -24.29 -7.28
C GLU A 253 0.28 -23.74 -6.16
N VAL A 254 -1.05 -23.71 -6.36
CA VAL A 254 -2.02 -23.34 -5.33
C VAL A 254 -2.25 -24.50 -4.37
N ARG A 255 -2.38 -25.73 -4.89
CA ARG A 255 -2.56 -26.93 -4.04
C ARG A 255 -1.34 -27.19 -3.16
N GLU A 256 -0.13 -26.95 -3.68
CA GLU A 256 1.14 -27.09 -2.95
C GLU A 256 1.29 -26.11 -1.77
N LEU A 257 0.46 -25.06 -1.70
CA LEU A 257 0.42 -24.19 -0.52
C LEU A 257 -0.09 -24.92 0.73
N GLY A 258 -0.84 -26.01 0.57
CA GLY A 258 -1.44 -26.74 1.68
C GLY A 258 -2.55 -25.96 2.41
N ILE A 259 -3.03 -24.86 1.83
CA ILE A 259 -4.16 -24.08 2.37
C ILE A 259 -5.45 -24.82 2.06
N ASN A 260 -6.30 -25.01 3.06
CA ASN A 260 -7.59 -25.66 2.84
C ASN A 260 -8.54 -24.66 2.17
N PRO A 261 -9.20 -25.02 1.04
CA PRO A 261 -10.14 -24.12 0.36
C PRO A 261 -11.30 -23.66 1.24
N SER A 262 -11.65 -24.42 2.28
CA SER A 262 -12.71 -24.07 3.24
C SER A 262 -12.23 -23.19 4.39
N ASP A 263 -10.93 -22.92 4.51
CA ASP A 263 -10.43 -21.98 5.52
C ASP A 263 -11.04 -20.59 5.29
N CYS A 264 -11.29 -19.89 6.39
CA CYS A 264 -11.82 -18.54 6.36
C CYS A 264 -10.78 -17.54 5.86
N SER A 265 -11.14 -16.72 4.88
CA SER A 265 -10.31 -15.61 4.43
C SER A 265 -10.35 -14.43 5.42
N PHE A 266 -9.60 -13.38 5.09
CA PHE A 266 -9.72 -12.08 5.73
C PHE A 266 -9.70 -10.97 4.68
N ASN A 267 -10.27 -9.83 5.03
CA ASN A 267 -10.22 -8.64 4.20
C ASN A 267 -9.03 -7.74 4.59
N PRO A 268 -8.12 -7.40 3.66
CA PRO A 268 -6.93 -6.60 3.96
C PRO A 268 -7.20 -5.08 3.92
N GLY A 269 -8.46 -4.65 4.04
CA GLY A 269 -8.85 -3.23 3.97
C GLY A 269 -8.86 -2.49 5.31
N VAL A 270 -8.81 -3.22 6.43
CA VAL A 270 -8.60 -2.66 7.77
C VAL A 270 -7.68 -3.61 8.51
N PHE A 271 -6.53 -3.10 8.95
CA PHE A 271 -5.60 -3.92 9.72
C PHE A 271 -4.65 -3.07 10.56
N VAL A 272 -4.10 -3.70 11.59
CA VAL A 272 -2.96 -3.18 12.35
C VAL A 272 -1.73 -3.90 11.85
N ALA A 273 -0.65 -3.17 11.59
CA ALA A 273 0.63 -3.76 11.18
C ALA A 273 1.75 -3.33 12.13
N ASP A 274 2.55 -4.30 12.53
CA ASP A 274 3.86 -4.09 13.13
C ASP A 274 4.90 -4.05 12.01
N ILE A 275 5.38 -2.84 11.74
CA ILE A 275 6.32 -2.53 10.66
C ILE A 275 7.68 -3.16 10.93
N GLY A 276 8.12 -3.23 12.19
CA GLY A 276 9.37 -3.89 12.58
C GLY A 276 9.34 -5.37 12.25
N GLU A 277 8.29 -6.06 12.68
CA GLU A 277 8.08 -7.48 12.43
C GLU A 277 7.88 -7.77 10.93
N TRP A 278 7.16 -6.89 10.22
CA TRP A 278 6.98 -6.98 8.77
C TRP A 278 8.30 -6.91 8.01
N LYS A 279 9.20 -5.99 8.41
CA LYS A 279 10.57 -5.88 7.87
C LYS A 279 11.39 -7.13 8.20
N ARG A 280 11.37 -7.57 9.46
CA ARG A 280 12.11 -8.75 9.95
C ARG A 280 11.79 -10.01 9.15
N GLN A 281 10.51 -10.22 8.85
CA GLN A 281 10.02 -11.36 8.08
C GLN A 281 10.11 -11.16 6.55
N LYS A 282 10.55 -9.99 6.07
CA LYS A 282 10.64 -9.65 4.64
C LYS A 282 9.31 -9.83 3.90
N ILE A 283 8.18 -9.52 4.54
CA ILE A 283 6.83 -9.79 4.02
C ILE A 283 6.60 -9.10 2.67
N THR A 284 7.04 -7.86 2.49
CA THR A 284 6.93 -7.16 1.19
C THR A 284 7.56 -7.95 0.04
N LYS A 285 8.74 -8.55 0.24
CA LYS A 285 9.38 -9.39 -0.79
C LYS A 285 8.58 -10.66 -1.09
N GLN A 286 7.93 -11.23 -0.07
CA GLN A 286 7.05 -12.39 -0.25
C GLN A 286 5.80 -12.02 -1.07
N LEU A 287 5.18 -10.88 -0.77
CA LEU A 287 4.03 -10.36 -1.52
C LEU A 287 4.40 -10.11 -2.99
N GLU A 288 5.53 -9.44 -3.25
CA GLU A 288 6.02 -9.20 -4.62
C GLU A 288 6.31 -10.49 -5.39
N LYS A 289 6.85 -11.52 -4.70
CA LYS A 289 7.06 -12.84 -5.31
C LYS A 289 5.74 -13.43 -5.81
N TRP A 290 4.67 -13.34 -5.02
CA TRP A 290 3.35 -13.83 -5.40
C TRP A 290 2.74 -13.02 -6.54
N MET A 291 2.85 -11.68 -6.51
CA MET A 291 2.45 -10.82 -7.61
C MET A 291 3.12 -11.23 -8.94
N ALA A 292 4.44 -11.35 -8.95
CA ALA A 292 5.19 -11.74 -10.14
C ALA A 292 4.89 -13.17 -10.60
N LYS A 293 4.64 -14.10 -9.66
CA LYS A 293 4.22 -15.48 -9.97
C LYS A 293 2.86 -15.50 -10.65
N ASN A 294 1.92 -14.71 -10.14
CA ASN A 294 0.59 -14.62 -10.72
C ASN A 294 0.58 -14.09 -12.16
N VAL A 295 1.46 -13.13 -12.49
CA VAL A 295 1.63 -12.64 -13.87
C VAL A 295 2.02 -13.76 -14.84
N ARG A 296 2.81 -14.73 -14.39
CA ARG A 296 3.28 -15.84 -15.24
C ARG A 296 2.31 -17.01 -15.32
N GLU A 297 1.64 -17.31 -14.22
CA GLU A 297 0.94 -18.61 -14.05
C GLU A 297 -0.58 -18.46 -13.91
N ASN A 298 -1.07 -17.23 -13.71
CA ASN A 298 -2.49 -16.89 -13.51
C ASN A 298 -3.11 -17.75 -12.38
N LEU A 299 -2.50 -17.67 -11.20
CA LEU A 299 -2.89 -18.40 -9.98
C LEU A 299 -4.13 -17.82 -9.32
N TYR A 300 -4.35 -16.52 -9.53
CA TYR A 300 -5.54 -15.82 -9.12
C TYR A 300 -5.87 -14.64 -10.04
N SER A 301 -7.15 -14.41 -10.30
CA SER A 301 -7.59 -13.41 -11.28
C SER A 301 -8.53 -12.37 -10.68
N SER A 302 -8.73 -11.28 -11.41
CA SER A 302 -9.71 -10.24 -11.08
C SER A 302 -11.17 -10.72 -11.05
N ALA A 303 -11.46 -11.88 -11.67
CA ALA A 303 -12.77 -12.49 -11.67
C ALA A 303 -13.07 -13.23 -10.35
N MET A 304 -12.04 -13.51 -9.57
CA MET A 304 -12.18 -14.05 -8.21
C MET A 304 -12.46 -12.95 -7.19
N ALA A 305 -12.92 -13.33 -6.01
CA ALA A 305 -13.29 -12.42 -4.95
C ALA A 305 -12.10 -11.50 -4.59
N GLY A 306 -12.37 -10.24 -4.27
CA GLY A 306 -11.36 -9.29 -3.77
C GLY A 306 -10.22 -8.90 -4.72
N GLY A 307 -10.30 -9.24 -6.02
CA GLY A 307 -9.34 -8.79 -7.04
C GLY A 307 -7.94 -9.40 -6.90
N VAL A 308 -6.94 -8.70 -7.44
CA VAL A 308 -5.56 -9.22 -7.54
C VAL A 308 -4.66 -8.84 -6.36
N ALA A 309 -5.06 -7.87 -5.54
CA ALA A 309 -4.29 -7.41 -4.37
C ALA A 309 -4.57 -8.23 -3.10
N THR A 310 -5.73 -8.87 -3.00
CA THR A 310 -6.09 -9.66 -1.80
C THR A 310 -5.36 -11.00 -1.73
N PRO A 311 -5.28 -11.81 -2.81
CA PRO A 311 -4.70 -13.15 -2.73
C PRO A 311 -3.24 -13.21 -2.24
N PRO A 312 -2.29 -12.33 -2.64
CA PRO A 312 -0.95 -12.33 -2.08
C PRO A 312 -0.94 -12.18 -0.55
N MET A 313 -1.79 -11.29 -0.01
CA MET A 313 -1.92 -11.08 1.43
C MET A 313 -2.43 -12.35 2.12
N LEU A 314 -3.49 -12.95 1.57
CA LEU A 314 -4.05 -14.20 2.09
C LEU A 314 -2.99 -15.30 2.16
N ILE A 315 -2.20 -15.48 1.09
CA ILE A 315 -1.16 -16.52 1.04
C ILE A 315 -0.03 -16.24 2.05
N VAL A 316 0.46 -15.00 2.13
CA VAL A 316 1.62 -14.67 2.98
C VAL A 316 1.25 -14.68 4.47
N PHE A 317 0.02 -14.30 4.81
CA PHE A 317 -0.46 -14.24 6.18
C PHE A 317 -1.28 -15.45 6.63
N HIS A 318 -1.49 -16.47 5.78
CA HIS A 318 -2.19 -17.70 6.19
C HIS A 318 -1.59 -18.25 7.50
N ASP A 319 -2.45 -18.45 8.50
CA ASP A 319 -2.14 -18.83 9.89
C ASP A 319 -1.10 -17.97 10.64
N LYS A 320 -0.78 -16.76 10.14
CA LYS A 320 0.28 -15.88 10.68
C LYS A 320 -0.21 -14.47 10.98
N TYR A 321 -1.46 -14.35 11.41
CA TYR A 321 -2.06 -13.08 11.79
C TYR A 321 -2.89 -13.17 13.07
N THR A 322 -3.03 -12.03 13.74
CA THR A 322 -3.88 -11.91 14.94
C THR A 322 -5.29 -11.52 14.52
N THR A 323 -6.32 -12.15 15.09
CA THR A 323 -7.70 -11.79 14.77
C THR A 323 -8.08 -10.46 15.45
N ILE A 324 -8.72 -9.57 14.69
CA ILE A 324 -9.36 -8.35 15.20
C ILE A 324 -10.81 -8.68 15.57
N ASP A 325 -11.34 -8.05 16.63
CA ASP A 325 -12.77 -8.11 16.97
C ASP A 325 -13.65 -7.75 15.75
N PRO A 326 -14.64 -8.59 15.37
CA PRO A 326 -15.51 -8.33 14.22
C PRO A 326 -16.23 -6.97 14.24
N MET A 327 -16.46 -6.38 15.42
CA MET A 327 -17.06 -5.05 15.54
C MET A 327 -16.17 -3.93 15.01
N TRP A 328 -14.86 -4.16 14.91
CA TRP A 328 -13.88 -3.27 14.29
C TRP A 328 -13.75 -3.45 12.77
N HIS A 329 -14.55 -4.33 12.16
CA HIS A 329 -14.57 -4.47 10.69
C HIS A 329 -15.91 -5.01 10.18
N VAL A 330 -17.02 -4.34 10.54
CA VAL A 330 -18.35 -4.65 9.98
C VAL A 330 -18.34 -4.34 8.49
N ARG A 331 -18.52 -5.38 7.68
CA ARG A 331 -18.21 -5.36 6.25
C ARG A 331 -19.42 -5.74 5.40
N HIS A 332 -19.18 -5.78 4.09
CA HIS A 332 -20.14 -6.10 3.03
C HIS A 332 -21.25 -5.08 2.80
N LEU A 333 -21.15 -3.88 3.38
CA LEU A 333 -22.11 -2.82 3.13
C LEU A 333 -22.12 -2.36 1.66
N GLY A 334 -21.05 -2.63 0.91
CA GLY A 334 -20.96 -2.34 -0.52
C GLY A 334 -21.29 -3.51 -1.45
N TRP A 335 -21.79 -4.64 -0.96
CA TRP A 335 -21.99 -5.85 -1.79
C TRP A 335 -23.32 -5.87 -2.52
N SER A 336 -24.38 -5.45 -1.84
CA SER A 336 -25.72 -5.38 -2.40
C SER A 336 -26.40 -4.10 -1.90
N PRO A 337 -27.19 -3.42 -2.76
CA PRO A 337 -27.99 -2.27 -2.37
C PRO A 337 -29.13 -2.63 -1.41
N ASP A 338 -29.32 -3.92 -1.14
CA ASP A 338 -30.33 -4.46 -0.24
C ASP A 338 -29.74 -5.04 1.05
N THR A 339 -28.41 -4.95 1.24
CA THR A 339 -27.75 -5.44 2.46
C THR A 339 -28.20 -4.65 3.68
N ARG A 340 -29.02 -5.24 4.56
CA ARG A 340 -29.52 -4.53 5.75
C ARG A 340 -28.98 -5.14 7.02
N TYR A 341 -28.18 -4.36 7.74
CA TYR A 341 -27.91 -4.62 9.15
C TYR A 341 -28.97 -3.92 10.03
N PRO A 342 -29.37 -4.53 11.17
CA PRO A 342 -30.19 -3.84 12.15
C PRO A 342 -29.53 -2.53 12.59
N ARG A 343 -30.32 -1.45 12.73
CA ARG A 343 -29.80 -0.14 13.16
C ARG A 343 -29.11 -0.20 14.54
N SER A 344 -29.61 -1.04 15.45
CA SER A 344 -28.97 -1.27 16.75
C SER A 344 -27.56 -1.83 16.59
N PHE A 345 -27.40 -2.85 15.75
CA PHE A 345 -26.09 -3.44 15.45
C PHE A 345 -25.12 -2.42 14.85
N LEU A 346 -25.58 -1.62 13.86
CA LEU A 346 -24.75 -0.57 13.24
C LEU A 346 -24.34 0.53 14.22
N LYS A 347 -25.18 0.82 15.21
CA LYS A 347 -24.85 1.79 16.26
C LYS A 347 -23.73 1.28 17.18
N ASP A 348 -23.68 -0.02 17.43
CA ASP A 348 -22.68 -0.64 18.30
C ASP A 348 -21.37 -0.95 17.56
N ALA A 349 -21.41 -1.06 16.23
CA ALA A 349 -20.24 -1.28 15.39
C ALA A 349 -19.17 -0.19 15.59
N ARG A 350 -17.90 -0.57 15.69
CA ARG A 350 -16.78 0.36 15.83
C ARG A 350 -16.28 0.87 14.48
N LEU A 351 -16.42 0.08 13.43
CA LEU A 351 -16.06 0.46 12.07
C LEU A 351 -16.99 -0.22 11.05
N LEU A 352 -17.44 0.56 10.07
CA LEU A 352 -18.30 0.15 8.97
C LEU A 352 -17.53 0.23 7.65
N HIS A 353 -17.60 -0.80 6.81
CA HIS A 353 -16.85 -0.90 5.56
C HIS A 353 -17.78 -1.20 4.38
N TRP A 354 -17.80 -0.29 3.40
CA TRP A 354 -18.51 -0.46 2.12
C TRP A 354 -17.61 -1.15 1.08
N ASN A 355 -16.88 -2.18 1.48
CA ASN A 355 -16.17 -3.04 0.54
C ASN A 355 -17.18 -3.64 -0.44
N GLY A 356 -16.84 -3.67 -1.73
CA GLY A 356 -17.75 -4.12 -2.79
C GLY A 356 -18.00 -3.05 -3.86
N ARG A 357 -19.00 -3.28 -4.69
CA ARG A 357 -19.33 -2.46 -5.87
C ARG A 357 -20.13 -1.21 -5.53
N PHE A 358 -21.05 -1.30 -4.58
CA PHE A 358 -21.96 -0.23 -4.21
C PHE A 358 -21.27 0.69 -3.21
N LYS A 359 -21.03 1.94 -3.61
CA LYS A 359 -20.27 2.91 -2.81
C LYS A 359 -21.19 3.96 -2.22
N PRO A 360 -20.94 4.43 -0.98
CA PRO A 360 -21.84 5.35 -0.27
C PRO A 360 -21.86 6.78 -0.84
N TRP A 361 -20.93 7.12 -1.72
CA TRP A 361 -20.98 8.34 -2.54
C TRP A 361 -21.77 8.18 -3.85
N ASN A 362 -22.19 6.97 -4.19
CA ASN A 362 -23.00 6.65 -5.36
C ASN A 362 -24.40 6.14 -4.95
N TYR A 363 -25.28 5.99 -5.93
CA TYR A 363 -26.58 5.33 -5.78
C TYR A 363 -26.71 4.19 -6.81
N PRO A 364 -27.30 3.02 -6.45
CA PRO A 364 -27.83 2.66 -5.14
C PRO A 364 -26.75 2.22 -4.14
N CYS A 365 -26.98 2.44 -2.84
CA CYS A 365 -26.14 1.95 -1.75
C CYS A 365 -26.93 1.98 -0.43
N VAL A 366 -26.53 1.15 0.53
CA VAL A 366 -27.17 1.07 1.85
C VAL A 366 -26.52 2.02 2.85
N HIS A 367 -27.30 2.43 3.86
CA HIS A 367 -26.81 3.22 4.99
C HIS A 367 -26.11 4.54 4.61
N LEU A 368 -26.57 5.18 3.52
CA LEU A 368 -26.11 6.49 3.05
C LEU A 368 -26.14 7.55 4.15
N ASP A 369 -27.16 7.48 5.02
CA ASP A 369 -27.36 8.38 6.16
C ASP A 369 -26.22 8.31 7.19
N ILE A 370 -25.52 7.18 7.30
CA ILE A 370 -24.36 7.07 8.18
C ILE A 370 -23.13 7.74 7.54
N TRP A 371 -22.90 7.49 6.26
CA TRP A 371 -21.78 8.08 5.51
C TRP A 371 -21.86 9.61 5.45
N GLU A 372 -23.05 10.14 5.18
CA GLU A 372 -23.29 11.58 5.03
C GLU A 372 -22.95 12.41 6.27
N LYS A 373 -23.02 11.82 7.46
CA LYS A 373 -22.59 12.48 8.71
C LYS A 373 -21.11 12.85 8.70
N TRP A 374 -20.32 12.09 7.95
CA TRP A 374 -18.87 12.22 7.89
C TRP A 374 -18.39 12.85 6.59
N PHE A 375 -19.24 12.91 5.57
CA PHE A 375 -18.93 13.61 4.34
C PHE A 375 -18.74 15.10 4.59
N ILE A 376 -17.66 15.65 4.06
CA ILE A 376 -17.41 17.08 3.97
C ILE A 376 -17.56 17.43 2.48
N PRO A 377 -18.29 18.49 2.10
CA PRO A 377 -18.37 18.88 0.69
C PRO A 377 -16.99 19.22 0.12
N ASP A 378 -16.71 18.75 -1.11
CA ASP A 378 -15.48 19.07 -1.82
C ASP A 378 -15.45 20.56 -2.21
N PRO A 379 -14.48 21.35 -1.70
CA PRO A 379 -14.36 22.77 -2.01
C PRO A 379 -14.15 23.06 -3.51
N ILE A 380 -13.69 22.08 -4.29
CA ILE A 380 -13.44 22.19 -5.73
C ILE A 380 -14.64 21.68 -6.55
N GLY A 381 -15.60 21.01 -5.91
CA GLY A 381 -16.83 20.50 -6.53
C GLY A 381 -16.62 19.33 -7.48
N LYS A 382 -15.46 18.65 -7.45
CA LYS A 382 -15.17 17.47 -8.30
C LYS A 382 -15.75 16.18 -7.73
N PHE A 383 -15.83 16.07 -6.41
CA PHE A 383 -16.42 14.94 -5.73
C PHE A 383 -17.77 15.34 -5.12
N THR A 384 -18.85 14.76 -5.63
CA THR A 384 -20.21 14.99 -5.15
C THR A 384 -20.89 13.67 -4.82
N LEU A 385 -21.87 13.76 -3.93
CA LEU A 385 -22.71 12.62 -3.57
C LEU A 385 -23.83 12.47 -4.60
N VAL A 386 -24.02 11.26 -5.15
CA VAL A 386 -25.16 10.93 -6.00
C VAL A 386 -26.30 10.42 -5.13
N ARG A 387 -27.50 10.99 -5.25
CA ARG A 387 -28.69 10.66 -4.46
C ARG A 387 -29.94 10.44 -5.33
N PRO A 388 -30.94 9.67 -4.86
CA PRO A 388 -32.21 9.46 -5.55
C PRO A 388 -32.98 10.73 -5.90
#